data_AF-A0ABD6FT92-F1
#
_entry.id   AF-A0ABD6FT92-F1
#
_cell.length_a   1.000
_cell.length_b   1.000
_cell.length_c   1.000
_cell.angle_alpha   90.00
_cell.angle_beta   90.00
_cell.angle_gamma   90.00
#
_symmetry.space_group_name_H-M   'P 1'
#
loop_
_entity.id
_entity.type
_entity.pdbx_description
1 polymer ?
#
loop_
_entity_poly.entity_id
_entity_poly.type
_entity_poly.pdbx_seq_one_letter_code
_entity_poly.pdbx_strand_id
1 'polypeptide(L)' 'KLVVEVDGFTHLSRERRELDRRKEESLRARGYRLLRFQNREVRAHPQACARKIQKALRRW' A
#
# COMPACT_ATOMS: atom_id res chain seq x y z
N LYS A 1 -9.75 4.88 -7.76
CA LYS A 1 -8.97 5.80 -6.89
C LYS A 1 -7.79 5.01 -6.30
N LEU A 2 -6.62 5.60 -6.01
CA LEU A 2 -5.43 4.87 -5.50
C LEU A 2 -5.02 5.38 -4.12
N VAL A 3 -4.81 4.48 -3.16
CA VAL A 3 -4.24 4.76 -1.84
C VAL A 3 -2.84 4.18 -1.80
N VAL A 4 -1.87 4.98 -1.34
CA VAL A 4 -0.48 4.56 -1.17
C VAL A 4 -0.12 4.60 0.30
N GLU A 5 0.39 3.49 0.83
CA GLU A 5 0.85 3.38 2.21
C GLU A 5 2.34 3.04 2.25
N VAL A 6 3.07 3.69 3.16
CA VAL A 6 4.47 3.33 3.46
C VAL A 6 4.49 2.72 4.85
N ASP A 7 4.79 1.43 4.92
CA ASP A 7 4.81 0.65 6.14
C ASP A 7 6.25 0.54 6.67
N GLY A 8 6.44 0.94 7.92
CA GLY A 8 7.65 0.67 8.67
C GLY A 8 7.66 -0.79 9.12
N PHE A 9 8.80 -1.31 9.58
CA PHE A 9 8.79 -2.56 10.34
C PHE A 9 7.99 -2.32 11.62
N THR A 10 6.70 -2.63 11.58
CA THR A 10 5.80 -2.54 12.72
C THR A 10 5.39 -3.95 13.06
N HIS A 11 5.61 -4.34 14.31
CA HIS A 11 5.48 -5.71 14.83
C HIS A 11 4.26 -6.45 14.26
N LEU A 12 4.49 -7.67 13.74
CA LEU A 12 3.51 -8.59 13.15
C LEU A 12 2.52 -9.15 14.19
N SER A 13 1.82 -8.30 14.93
CA SER A 13 0.76 -8.75 15.83
C SER A 13 -0.45 -9.21 15.01
N ARG A 14 -1.12 -10.29 15.48
CA ARG A 14 -2.33 -10.82 14.84
C ARG A 14 -3.43 -9.77 14.73
N GLU A 15 -3.53 -8.85 15.68
CA GLU A 15 -4.49 -7.74 15.66
C GLU A 15 -4.24 -6.77 14.50
N ARG A 16 -2.98 -6.48 14.16
CA ARG A 16 -2.67 -5.58 13.06
C ARG A 16 -3.08 -6.16 11.71
N ARG A 17 -2.93 -7.48 11.54
CA ARG A 17 -3.34 -8.20 10.33
C ARG A 17 -4.85 -8.15 10.12
N GLU A 18 -5.64 -8.29 11.19
CA GLU A 18 -7.10 -8.20 11.10
C GLU A 18 -7.57 -6.77 10.80
N LEU A 19 -6.96 -5.77 11.43
CA LEU A 19 -7.24 -4.36 11.15
C LEU A 19 -6.88 -3.97 9.71
N ASP A 20 -5.72 -4.42 9.23
CA ASP A 20 -5.29 -4.21 7.83
C ASP A 20 -6.25 -4.86 6.84
N ARG A 21 -6.70 -6.09 7.11
CA ARG A 21 -7.69 -6.77 6.26
C ARG A 21 -9.00 -5.99 6.17
N ARG A 22 -9.56 -5.58 7.31
CA ARG A 22 -10.81 -4.80 7.36
C ARG A 22 -10.67 -3.46 6.64
N LYS A 23 -9.52 -2.81 6.80
CA LYS A 23 -9.21 -1.55 6.11
C LYS A 23 -9.13 -1.75 4.60
N GLU A 24 -8.46 -2.80 4.15
CA GLU A 24 -8.33 -3.12 2.74
C GLU A 24 -9.69 -3.47 2.11
N GLU A 25 -10.50 -4.28 2.78
CA GLU A 25 -11.86 -4.63 2.33
C GLU A 25 -12.75 -3.39 2.22
N SER A 26 -12.73 -2.50 3.22
CA SER A 26 -13.51 -1.25 3.20
C SER A 26 -13.09 -0.33 2.05
N LEU A 27 -11.77 -0.21 1.80
CA LEU A 27 -11.25 0.62 0.72
C LEU A 27 -11.56 0.03 -0.66
N ARG A 28 -11.44 -1.29 -0.83
CA ARG A 28 -11.83 -1.99 -2.05
C ARG A 28 -13.32 -1.83 -2.34
N ALA A 29 -14.19 -1.98 -1.34
CA ALA A 29 -15.63 -1.78 -1.48
C ALA A 29 -16.00 -0.35 -1.96
N ARG A 30 -15.16 0.64 -1.63
CA ARG A 30 -15.32 2.04 -2.07
C ARG A 30 -14.65 2.35 -3.42
N GLY A 31 -14.14 1.34 -4.14
CA GLY A 31 -13.47 1.50 -5.44
C GLY A 31 -12.04 2.04 -5.36
N TYR A 32 -11.40 1.92 -4.19
CA TYR A 32 -9.98 2.22 -4.03
C TYR A 32 -9.12 1.00 -4.28
N ARG A 33 -7.95 1.22 -4.88
CA ARG A 33 -6.86 0.27 -4.97
C ARG A 33 -5.82 0.63 -3.92
N LEU A 34 -5.25 -0.37 -3.25
CA LEU A 34 -4.19 -0.17 -2.27
C LEU A 34 -2.82 -0.53 -2.88
N LEU A 35 -1.81 0.28 -2.59
CA LEU A 35 -0.42 0.00 -2.90
C LEU A 35 0.43 0.26 -1.65
N ARG A 36 1.05 -0.79 -1.10
CA ARG A 36 1.88 -0.69 0.10
C ARG A 36 3.36 -0.84 -0.26
N PHE A 37 4.19 0.03 0.29
CA PHE A 37 5.63 -0.02 0.18
C PHE A 37 6.26 -0.20 1.56
N GLN A 38 7.33 -0.96 1.65
CA GLN A 38 8.14 -0.98 2.86
C GLN A 38 9.05 0.24 2.89
N ASN A 39 9.28 0.80 4.09
CA ASN A 39 10.13 1.98 4.25
C ASN A 39 11.53 1.78 3.64
N ARG A 40 12.10 0.57 3.76
CA ARG A 40 13.37 0.22 3.11
C ARG A 40 13.33 0.27 1.59
N GLU A 41 12.21 -0.12 0.97
CA GLU A 41 12.05 -0.11 -0.49
C GLU A 41 11.98 1.33 -1.00
N VAL A 42 11.25 2.20 -0.29
CA VAL A 42 11.15 3.63 -0.63
C VAL A 42 12.50 4.33 -0.51
N ARG A 43 13.26 4.04 0.56
CA ARG A 43 14.58 4.64 0.78
C ARG A 43 15.63 4.13 -0.21
N ALA A 44 15.63 2.84 -0.51
CA ALA A 44 16.63 2.24 -1.40
C ALA A 44 16.33 2.50 -2.89
N HIS A 45 15.06 2.49 -3.28
CA HIS A 45 14.64 2.53 -4.68
C HIS A 45 13.45 3.47 -4.93
N PRO A 46 13.55 4.77 -4.59
CA PRO A 46 12.44 5.71 -4.69
C PRO A 46 11.88 5.82 -6.12
N GLN A 47 12.73 5.76 -7.16
CA GLN A 47 12.23 5.81 -8.54
C GLN A 47 11.44 4.56 -8.93
N ALA A 48 11.78 3.39 -8.38
CA ALA A 48 11.03 2.16 -8.63
C ALA A 48 9.63 2.22 -8.00
N CYS A 49 9.51 2.78 -6.79
CA CYS A 49 8.23 3.04 -6.15
C CYS A 49 7.38 4.02 -6.98
N ALA A 50 7.97 5.12 -7.46
CA ALA A 50 7.29 6.09 -8.30
C ALA A 50 6.75 5.46 -9.60
N ARG A 51 7.55 4.63 -10.28
CA ARG A 51 7.12 3.88 -11.47
C ARG A 51 5.97 2.92 -11.19
N LYS A 52 5.99 2.22 -10.04
CA LYS A 52 4.89 1.35 -9.61
C LYS A 52 3.60 2.14 -9.42
N ILE A 53 3.67 3.33 -8.79
CA ILE A 53 2.52 4.23 -8.62
C ILE A 53 1.99 4.68 -9.99
N GLN A 54 2.86 5.17 -10.88
CA GLN A 54 2.48 5.60 -12.23
C GLN A 54 1.82 4.48 -13.05
N LYS A 55 2.37 3.26 -12.99
CA LYS A 55 1.77 2.09 -13.65
C LYS A 55 0.40 1.74 -13.06
N ALA A 56 0.24 1.88 -11.74
CA ALA A 56 -1.05 1.67 -11.08
C ALA A 56 -2.09 2.72 -11.51
N LEU A 57 -1.68 3.98 -11.72
CA LEU A 57 -2.53 5.07 -12.19
C LEU A 57 -2.91 4.95 -13.67
N ARG A 58 -2.07 4.35 -14.53
CA ARG A 58 -2.32 4.20 -15.97
C ARG A 58 -3.29 3.09 -16.37
N ARG A 59 -3.71 2.21 -15.45
CA ARG A 59 -4.68 1.13 -15.74
C ARG A 59 -6.14 1.61 -15.69
N TRP A 60 -6.45 2.68 -16.42
CA TRP A 60 -7.81 3.19 -16.62
C TRP A 60 -8.14 3.15 -18.11
#